data_AF-A0A519VP44-F1
#
_entry.id   AF-A0A519VP44-F1
#
_cell.length_a   1.000
_cell.length_b   1.000
_cell.length_c   1.000
_cell.angle_alpha   90.00
_cell.angle_beta   90.00
_cell.angle_gamma   90.00
#
_symmetry.space_group_name_H-M   'P 1'
#
loop_
_entity.id
_entity.type
_entity.pdbx_description
1 polymer ?
#
loop_
_entity_poly.entity_id
_entity_poly.type
_entity_poly.pdbx_seq_one_letter_code
_entity_poly.pdbx_strand_id
1 'polypeptide(L)'
;MKVRGFDSLIRKLKKLPDQAQSEIKNEIRDAADMIVMDAGDAAPVDLGYLKNSIRNYPRQGGFNYEVNVGAKYSPFVEFGTGTEVDVPTELKDYAYQFKGGNKRQINIPARPFFFPAYFKHRDELIKNIKDMLKRHLR
;
A
#
# COMPACT_ATOMS: atom_id res chain seq x y z
N MET A 1 -4.08 4.63 -7.96
CA MET A 1 -3.68 3.86 -9.16
C MET A 1 -4.79 2.91 -9.56
N LYS A 2 -5.19 2.84 -10.84
CA LYS A 2 -6.28 1.95 -11.29
C LYS A 2 -5.69 0.75 -12.02
N VAL A 3 -5.92 -0.46 -11.49
CA VAL A 3 -5.46 -1.70 -12.14
C VAL A 3 -6.50 -2.13 -13.18
N ARG A 4 -6.08 -2.26 -14.44
CA ARG A 4 -6.94 -2.77 -15.51
C ARG A 4 -7.23 -4.25 -15.27
N GLY A 5 -8.48 -4.67 -15.43
CA GLY A 5 -8.88 -6.07 -15.30
C GLY A 5 -9.12 -6.57 -13.88
N PHE A 6 -9.04 -5.70 -12.87
CA PHE A 6 -9.25 -6.06 -11.46
C PHE A 6 -10.61 -6.71 -11.20
N ASP A 7 -11.71 -6.12 -11.70
CA ASP A 7 -13.05 -6.68 -11.52
C ASP A 7 -13.24 -8.03 -12.24
N SER A 8 -12.48 -8.25 -13.33
CA SER A 8 -12.48 -9.54 -14.02
C SER A 8 -11.74 -10.59 -13.20
N LEU A 9 -10.61 -10.23 -12.59
CA LEU A 9 -9.85 -11.09 -11.70
C LEU A 9 -10.72 -11.52 -10.51
N ILE A 10 -11.34 -10.59 -9.80
CA ILE A 10 -12.21 -10.91 -8.65
C ILE A 10 -13.32 -11.88 -9.04
N ARG A 11 -13.95 -11.68 -10.20
CA ARG A 11 -14.98 -12.61 -10.71
C ARG A 11 -14.43 -14.01 -10.96
N LYS A 12 -13.18 -14.14 -11.40
CA LYS A 12 -12.52 -15.46 -11.57
C LYS A 12 -12.20 -16.09 -10.23
N LEU A 13 -11.68 -15.32 -9.26
CA LEU A 13 -11.37 -15.81 -7.92
C LEU A 13 -12.61 -16.36 -7.22
N LYS A 14 -13.76 -15.68 -7.34
CA LYS A 14 -15.06 -16.11 -6.78
C LYS A 14 -15.63 -17.41 -7.39
N LYS A 15 -15.06 -17.91 -8.49
CA LYS A 15 -15.45 -19.19 -9.10
C LYS A 15 -14.59 -20.36 -8.62
N LEU A 16 -13.53 -20.10 -7.86
CA LEU A 16 -12.70 -21.15 -7.28
C LEU A 16 -13.44 -21.85 -6.13
N PRO A 17 -13.03 -23.07 -5.75
CA PRO A 17 -13.54 -23.72 -4.55
C PRO A 17 -13.37 -22.86 -3.30
N ASP A 18 -14.27 -23.00 -2.31
CA ASP A 18 -14.29 -22.15 -1.11
C ASP A 18 -12.97 -22.20 -0.32
N GLN A 19 -12.29 -23.35 -0.32
CA GLN A 19 -10.97 -23.49 0.27
C GLN A 19 -9.95 -22.57 -0.42
N ALA A 20 -9.88 -22.62 -1.76
CA ALA A 20 -8.98 -21.78 -2.55
C ALA A 20 -9.30 -20.29 -2.37
N GLN A 21 -10.58 -19.94 -2.31
CA GLN A 21 -11.00 -18.56 -2.00
C GLN A 21 -10.52 -18.12 -0.62
N SER A 22 -10.62 -18.98 0.39
CA SER A 22 -10.20 -18.68 1.76
C SER A 22 -8.70 -18.49 1.87
N GLU A 23 -7.91 -19.38 1.25
CA GLU A 23 -6.44 -19.24 1.21
C GLU A 23 -6.02 -17.91 0.57
N ILE A 24 -6.63 -17.54 -0.56
CA ILE A 24 -6.34 -16.29 -1.25
C ILE A 24 -6.75 -15.07 -0.40
N LYS A 25 -7.91 -15.10 0.26
CA LYS A 25 -8.35 -14.01 1.14
C LYS A 25 -7.41 -13.82 2.33
N ASN A 26 -6.93 -14.92 2.92
CA ASN A 26 -5.98 -14.87 4.03
C ASN A 26 -4.66 -14.25 3.58
N GLU A 27 -4.14 -14.67 2.43
CA GLU A 27 -2.93 -14.07 1.85
C GLU A 27 -3.07 -12.56 1.59
N ILE A 28 -4.22 -12.13 1.06
CA ILE A 28 -4.49 -10.70 0.84
C ILE A 28 -4.56 -9.93 2.16
N ARG A 29 -5.18 -10.52 3.19
CA ARG A 29 -5.25 -9.94 4.53
C ARG A 29 -3.86 -9.82 5.13
N ASP A 30 -3.08 -10.90 5.10
CA ASP A 30 -1.74 -10.96 5.66
C ASP A 30 -0.84 -9.91 5.00
N ALA A 31 -0.89 -9.79 3.67
CA ALA A 31 -0.18 -8.72 2.97
C ALA A 31 -0.61 -7.32 3.44
N ALA A 32 -1.90 -7.09 3.64
CA ALA A 32 -2.40 -5.80 4.15
C ALA A 32 -1.97 -5.52 5.59
N ASP A 33 -1.93 -6.54 6.45
CA ASP A 33 -1.47 -6.45 7.84
C ASP A 33 0.04 -6.18 7.88
N MET A 34 0.82 -6.88 7.06
CA MET A 34 2.26 -6.67 6.92
C MET A 34 2.61 -5.26 6.42
N ILE A 35 1.86 -4.71 5.46
CA ILE A 35 2.04 -3.31 5.01
C ILE A 35 1.86 -2.34 6.19
N VAL A 36 0.82 -2.53 7.00
CA VAL A 36 0.56 -1.66 8.16
C VAL A 36 1.69 -1.77 9.18
N MET A 37 2.18 -2.98 9.45
CA MET A 37 3.27 -3.23 10.40
C MET A 37 4.59 -2.62 9.91
N ASP A 38 5.05 -3.00 8.72
CA ASP A 38 6.33 -2.52 8.17
C ASP A 38 6.32 -0.99 7.98
N ALA A 39 5.20 -0.42 7.52
CA ALA A 39 5.08 1.03 7.42
C ALA A 39 5.06 1.70 8.80
N GLY A 40 4.43 1.07 9.80
CA GLY A 40 4.41 1.57 11.17
C GLY A 40 5.76 1.50 11.87
N ASP A 41 6.61 0.54 11.52
CA ASP A 41 7.96 0.39 12.06
C ASP A 41 8.97 1.32 11.37
N ALA A 42 8.77 1.59 10.08
CA ALA A 42 9.54 2.59 9.34
C ALA A 42 9.12 4.05 9.65
N ALA A 43 7.91 4.25 10.20
CA ALA A 43 7.42 5.58 10.55
C ALA A 43 8.27 6.23 11.65
N PRO A 44 8.66 7.52 11.50
CA PRO A 44 9.46 8.22 12.51
C PRO A 44 8.82 8.22 13.91
N VAL A 45 9.62 7.88 14.93
CA VAL A 45 9.19 7.58 16.32
C VAL A 45 8.52 8.77 17.02
N ASP A 46 8.94 10.00 16.74
CA ASP A 46 8.46 11.20 17.44
C ASP A 46 6.94 11.46 17.28
N LEU A 47 6.29 10.71 16.40
CA LEU A 47 4.91 10.90 16.00
C LEU A 47 4.12 9.61 16.17
N GLY A 48 4.05 9.01 17.37
CA GLY A 48 3.25 7.79 17.61
C GLY A 48 1.83 7.83 17.02
N TYR A 49 1.27 9.03 16.84
CA TYR A 49 0.07 9.26 16.03
C TYR A 49 0.18 8.80 14.57
N LEU A 50 1.26 9.12 13.84
CA LEU A 50 1.53 8.68 12.48
C LEU A 50 1.44 7.16 12.37
N LYS A 51 2.20 6.43 13.20
CA LYS A 51 2.15 4.96 13.28
C LYS A 51 0.72 4.45 13.54
N ASN A 52 0.06 5.00 14.56
CA ASN A 52 -1.30 4.60 14.94
C ASN A 52 -2.38 5.01 13.93
N SER A 53 -2.04 5.86 12.97
CA SER A 53 -2.94 6.32 11.91
C SER A 53 -2.88 5.47 10.65
N ILE A 54 -1.91 4.55 10.54
CA ILE A 54 -1.81 3.60 9.43
C ILE A 54 -2.79 2.46 9.69
N ARG A 55 -3.77 2.28 8.81
CA ARG A 55 -4.83 1.27 8.99
C ARG A 55 -5.16 0.63 7.67
N ASN A 56 -5.62 -0.62 7.74
CA ASN A 56 -6.22 -1.32 6.62
C ASN A 56 -7.72 -1.55 6.86
N TYR A 57 -8.46 -1.70 5.77
CA TYR A 57 -9.89 -1.94 5.78
C TYR A 57 -10.24 -2.99 4.72
N PRO A 58 -10.92 -4.09 5.10
CA PRO A 58 -11.39 -5.06 4.13
C PRO A 58 -12.44 -4.43 3.21
N ARG A 59 -12.39 -4.82 1.94
CA ARG A 59 -13.34 -4.46 0.89
C ARG A 59 -13.76 -5.75 0.16
N GLN A 60 -14.87 -5.67 -0.59
CA GLN A 60 -15.42 -6.77 -1.41
C GLN A 60 -15.39 -8.18 -0.78
N GLY A 61 -15.67 -8.30 0.52
CA GLY A 61 -15.69 -9.60 1.22
C GLY A 61 -14.32 -10.26 1.38
N GLY A 62 -13.24 -9.47 1.45
CA GLY A 62 -11.87 -9.93 1.73
C GLY A 62 -11.00 -10.13 0.49
N PHE A 63 -11.54 -9.96 -0.71
CA PHE A 63 -10.77 -10.05 -1.96
C PHE A 63 -9.95 -8.79 -2.29
N ASN A 64 -10.09 -7.75 -1.47
CA ASN A 64 -9.24 -6.57 -1.52
C ASN A 64 -9.24 -5.84 -0.19
N TYR A 65 -8.17 -5.09 0.05
CA TYR A 65 -8.01 -4.24 1.22
C TYR A 65 -7.62 -2.83 0.77
N GLU A 66 -8.11 -1.85 1.50
CA GLU A 66 -7.69 -0.46 1.40
C GLU A 66 -6.75 -0.18 2.57
N VAL A 67 -5.54 0.32 2.30
CA VAL A 67 -4.60 0.76 3.34
C VAL A 67 -4.43 2.26 3.22
N ASN A 68 -4.59 2.98 4.33
CA ASN A 68 -4.47 4.43 4.37
C ASN A 68 -3.64 4.90 5.57
N VAL A 69 -3.16 6.14 5.46
CA VAL A 69 -2.48 6.85 6.55
C VAL A 69 -3.33 8.06 6.93
N GLY A 70 -3.86 8.07 8.15
CA GLY A 70 -4.78 9.12 8.62
C GLY A 70 -4.12 10.46 8.93
N ALA A 71 -2.80 10.49 9.15
CA ALA A 71 -2.08 11.72 9.44
C ALA A 71 -1.99 12.62 8.19
N LYS A 72 -2.58 13.82 8.24
CA LYS A 72 -2.60 14.77 7.12
C LYS A 72 -1.21 15.22 6.66
N TYR A 73 -0.23 15.20 7.56
CA TYR A 73 1.14 15.58 7.23
C TYR A 73 1.96 14.41 6.64
N SER A 74 1.42 13.19 6.63
CA SER A 74 2.13 11.99 6.19
C SER A 74 2.73 12.09 4.78
N PRO A 75 2.10 12.73 3.77
CA PRO A 75 2.71 12.82 2.45
C PRO A 75 3.97 13.67 2.45
N PHE A 76 4.04 14.71 3.29
CA PHE A 76 5.23 15.54 3.44
C PHE A 76 6.37 14.82 4.17
N VAL A 77 6.06 13.84 5.02
CA VAL A 77 7.07 12.98 5.66
C VAL A 77 7.55 11.94 4.65
N GLU A 78 6.63 11.26 3.98
CA GLU A 78 6.90 10.21 2.99
C GLU A 78 7.79 10.73 1.86
N PHE A 79 7.39 11.84 1.25
CA PHE A 79 8.09 12.42 0.11
C PHE A 79 9.08 13.49 0.52
N GLY A 80 8.99 14.09 1.70
CA GLY A 80 9.77 15.29 2.01
C GLY A 80 9.18 16.55 1.36
N THR A 81 9.82 17.69 1.61
CA THR A 81 9.40 19.00 1.09
C THR A 81 10.57 19.70 0.41
N GLY A 82 10.31 20.53 -0.61
CA GLY A 82 11.35 21.30 -1.30
C GLY A 82 11.45 21.01 -2.79
N THR A 83 12.49 21.55 -3.43
CA THR A 83 12.69 21.46 -4.89
C THR A 83 13.51 20.25 -5.33
N GLU A 84 14.22 19.60 -4.42
CA GLU A 84 15.17 18.51 -4.69
C GLU A 84 14.64 17.13 -4.26
N VAL A 85 13.33 17.01 -4.12
CA VAL A 85 12.70 15.76 -3.73
C VAL A 85 12.79 14.74 -4.86
N ASP A 86 13.42 13.60 -4.61
CA ASP A 86 13.43 12.46 -5.53
C ASP A 86 12.29 11.51 -5.22
N VAL A 87 11.36 11.37 -6.17
CA VAL A 87 10.17 10.51 -6.04
C VAL A 87 10.21 9.47 -7.15
N PRO A 88 10.03 8.17 -6.82
CA PRO A 88 9.91 7.12 -7.82
C PRO A 88 8.87 7.45 -8.90
N THR A 89 9.16 7.11 -10.16
CA THR A 89 8.28 7.46 -11.30
C THR A 89 6.83 6.99 -11.10
N GLU A 90 6.61 5.82 -10.50
CA GLU A 90 5.26 5.30 -10.20
C GLU A 90 4.46 6.18 -9.21
N LEU A 91 5.15 6.97 -8.40
CA LEU A 91 4.56 7.81 -7.36
C LEU A 91 4.53 9.29 -7.72
N LYS A 92 5.18 9.71 -8.82
CA LYS A 92 5.31 11.13 -9.19
C LYS A 92 3.96 11.84 -9.26
N ASP A 93 2.99 11.30 -9.98
CA ASP A 93 1.66 11.90 -10.12
C ASP A 93 0.94 12.06 -8.78
N TYR A 94 1.11 11.08 -7.89
CA TYR A 94 0.53 11.12 -6.55
C TYR A 94 1.27 12.12 -5.65
N ALA A 95 2.59 12.11 -5.62
CA ALA A 95 3.41 13.02 -4.84
C ALA A 95 3.25 14.48 -5.28
N TYR A 96 3.07 14.74 -6.58
CA TYR A 96 2.84 16.09 -7.10
C TYR A 96 1.56 16.73 -6.58
N GLN A 97 0.56 15.96 -6.14
CA GLN A 97 -0.64 16.49 -5.47
C GLN A 97 -0.31 17.20 -4.16
N PHE A 98 0.81 16.84 -3.53
CA PHE A 98 1.26 17.38 -2.24
C PHE A 98 2.42 18.37 -2.38
N LYS A 99 2.89 18.64 -3.61
CA LYS A 99 3.93 19.63 -3.86
C LYS A 99 3.37 21.03 -3.63
N GLY A 100 3.60 21.58 -2.43
CA GLY A 100 3.19 22.93 -2.06
C GLY A 100 3.82 23.99 -2.96
N GLY A 101 3.00 24.88 -3.53
CA GLY A 101 3.48 25.94 -4.41
C GLY A 101 4.41 26.91 -3.68
N ASN A 102 5.71 26.89 -4.01
CA ASN A 102 6.78 27.88 -3.80
C ASN A 102 6.86 28.72 -2.49
N LYS A 103 6.04 28.46 -1.46
CA LYS A 103 6.10 29.12 -0.16
C LYS A 103 7.08 28.35 0.72
N ARG A 104 8.37 28.55 0.46
CA ARG A 104 9.46 27.94 1.23
C ARG A 104 9.44 28.47 2.66
N GLN A 105 9.34 27.57 3.64
CA GLN A 105 9.78 27.91 5.00
C GLN A 105 10.59 26.78 5.66
N ILE A 106 10.35 25.50 5.34
CA ILE A 106 11.15 24.39 5.89
C ILE A 106 11.33 23.29 4.82
N ASN A 107 12.60 22.98 4.50
CA ASN A 107 12.98 21.82 3.68
C ASN A 107 13.11 20.61 4.62
N ILE A 108 12.28 19.60 4.41
CA ILE A 108 12.25 18.38 5.20
C ILE A 108 12.73 17.25 4.30
N PRO A 109 13.78 16.50 4.68
CA PRO A 109 14.21 15.35 3.91
C PRO A 109 13.13 14.28 3.89
N ALA A 110 12.99 13.59 2.76
CA ALA A 110 12.08 12.45 2.64
C ALA A 110 12.42 11.38 3.68
N ARG A 111 11.39 10.85 4.34
CA ARG A 111 11.48 9.67 5.21
C ARG A 111 10.39 8.70 4.77
N PRO A 112 10.60 7.99 3.64
CA PRO A 112 9.61 7.05 3.11
C PRO A 112 9.36 5.92 4.11
N PHE A 113 8.10 5.64 4.38
CA PHE A 113 7.67 4.58 5.30
C PHE A 113 6.55 3.73 4.68
N PHE A 114 5.59 4.37 4.02
CA PHE A 114 4.41 3.72 3.50
C PHE A 114 4.65 3.03 2.15
N PHE A 115 5.15 3.74 1.15
CA PHE A 115 5.31 3.17 -0.19
C PHE A 115 6.39 2.08 -0.28
N PRO A 116 7.53 2.16 0.45
CA PRO A 116 8.47 1.05 0.53
C PRO A 116 7.81 -0.24 1.03
N ALA A 117 7.03 -0.17 2.12
CA ALA A 117 6.30 -1.31 2.66
C ALA A 117 5.23 -1.82 1.67
N TYR A 118 4.49 -0.90 1.05
CA TYR A 118 3.50 -1.23 0.02
C TYR A 118 4.13 -2.00 -1.15
N PHE A 119 5.23 -1.52 -1.72
CA PHE A 119 5.84 -2.16 -2.90
C PHE A 119 6.41 -3.53 -2.58
N LYS A 120 7.09 -3.68 -1.45
CA LYS A 120 7.61 -4.97 -0.97
C LYS A 120 6.49 -6.02 -0.91
N HIS A 121 5.42 -5.74 -0.17
CA HIS A 121 4.35 -6.71 0.03
C HIS A 121 3.42 -6.85 -1.17
N ARG A 122 3.29 -5.83 -2.02
CA ARG A 122 2.59 -5.94 -3.32
C ARG A 122 3.24 -7.02 -4.18
N ASP A 123 4.56 -6.98 -4.29
CA ASP A 123 5.29 -7.87 -5.18
C ASP A 123 5.28 -9.31 -4.63
N GLU A 124 5.41 -9.47 -3.31
CA GLU A 124 5.22 -10.75 -2.61
C GLU A 124 3.81 -11.33 -2.80
N LEU A 125 2.77 -10.51 -2.59
CA LEU A 125 1.37 -10.91 -2.76
C LEU A 125 1.09 -11.39 -4.20
N ILE A 126 1.57 -10.66 -5.21
CA ILE A 126 1.40 -11.03 -6.61
C ILE A 126 2.05 -12.39 -6.89
N LYS A 127 3.24 -12.63 -6.34
CA LYS A 127 3.93 -13.92 -6.47
C LYS A 127 3.13 -15.04 -5.81
N ASN A 128 2.71 -14.85 -4.56
CA ASN A 128 1.99 -15.86 -3.77
C ASN A 128 0.65 -16.23 -4.41
N ILE A 129 -0.14 -15.24 -4.85
CA ILE A 129 -1.41 -15.48 -5.55
C ILE A 129 -1.18 -16.25 -6.86
N LYS A 130 -0.15 -15.90 -7.65
CA LYS A 130 0.16 -16.64 -8.88
C LYS A 130 0.44 -18.12 -8.60
N ASP A 131 1.20 -18.41 -7.54
CA ASP A 131 1.55 -19.78 -7.18
C ASP A 131 0.36 -20.54 -6.55
N MET A 132 -0.51 -19.88 -5.80
CA MET A 132 -1.81 -20.43 -5.37
C MET A 132 -2.69 -20.80 -6.56
N LEU A 133 -2.85 -19.89 -7.53
CA LEU A 133 -3.65 -20.14 -8.73
C LEU A 133 -3.12 -21.31 -9.56
N LYS A 134 -1.80 -21.43 -9.72
CA LYS A 134 -1.18 -22.58 -10.40
C LYS A 134 -1.47 -23.90 -9.69
N ARG A 135 -1.62 -23.91 -8.37
CA ARG A 135 -1.95 -25.13 -7.60
C ARG A 135 -3.40 -25.55 -7.80
N HIS A 136 -4.32 -24.59 -7.88
CA HIS A 136 -5.76 -24.87 -8.02
C HIS A 136 -6.27 -25.00 -9.46
N LEU A 137 -5.50 -24.54 -10.46
CA LEU A 137 -5.84 -24.63 -11.89
C LEU A 137 -5.12 -25.77 -12.62
N ARG A 138 -4.50 -26.68 -11.87
CA ARG A 138 -3.92 -27.92 -12.40
C ARG A 138 -4.99 -28.96 -12.70
#